data_AF-A0AAJ1PRD4-F1
#
_entry.id   AF-A0AAJ1PRD4-F1
#
_cell.length_a   1.000
_cell.length_b   1.000
_cell.length_c   1.000
_cell.angle_alpha   90.00
_cell.angle_beta   90.00
_cell.angle_gamma   90.00
#
_symmetry.space_group_name_H-M   'P 1'
#
loop_
_entity.id
_entity.type
_entity.pdbx_description
1 polymer ?
#
loop_
_entity_poly.entity_id
_entity_poly.type
_entity_poly.pdbx_seq_one_letter_code
_entity_poly.pdbx_strand_id
1 'polypeptide(L)'
;MKGIALETIAYFMIALATIVLIFTLIGTKITPAVKNAYCNFVRGIRLILPLPSFMKPPLPTYCEKNVTVYLETKFIETDDSERIKFLIASYVIACWEKTGKPDVGQNILCYELVLKRKPDIPGVSKDDVNSTLVSEDYQDILDWKTDDPITDVKSIGISYNSTSKKIEVV
;
A
#
# COMPACT_ATOMS: atom_id res chain seq x y z
N MET A 1 31.60 44.42 -21.10
CA MET A 1 30.43 43.91 -20.33
C MET A 1 29.64 42.80 -21.05
N LYS A 2 30.25 41.96 -21.90
CA LYS A 2 29.58 40.81 -22.55
C LYS A 2 29.88 39.46 -21.88
N GLY A 3 30.92 39.39 -21.03
CA GLY A 3 31.32 38.16 -20.33
C GLY A 3 30.40 37.78 -19.16
N ILE A 4 29.92 38.77 -18.40
CA ILE A 4 29.09 38.53 -17.20
C ILE A 4 27.75 37.87 -17.58
N ALA A 5 27.15 38.26 -18.71
CA ALA A 5 25.91 37.66 -19.20
C ALA A 5 26.10 36.20 -19.62
N LEU A 6 27.25 35.85 -20.23
CA LEU A 6 27.55 34.49 -20.67
C LEU A 6 27.78 33.55 -19.47
N GLU A 7 28.51 34.02 -18.47
CA GLU A 7 28.74 33.26 -17.23
C GLU A 7 27.44 33.03 -16.47
N THR A 8 26.57 34.04 -16.38
CA THR A 8 25.28 33.91 -15.68
C THR A 8 24.37 32.88 -16.36
N ILE A 9 24.33 32.85 -17.70
CA ILE A 9 23.57 31.84 -18.46
C ILE A 9 24.15 30.45 -18.24
N ALA A 10 25.48 30.31 -18.23
CA ALA A 10 26.13 29.02 -17.98
C ALA A 10 25.83 28.48 -16.57
N TYR A 11 25.90 29.34 -15.54
CA TYR A 11 25.53 28.96 -14.17
C TYR A 11 24.05 28.56 -14.06
N PHE A 12 23.17 29.26 -14.78
CA PHE A 12 21.75 28.92 -14.81
C PHE A 12 21.50 27.55 -15.44
N MET A 13 22.18 27.23 -16.55
CA MET A 13 22.08 25.92 -17.20
C MET A 13 22.62 24.80 -16.32
N ILE A 14 23.74 25.02 -15.62
CA ILE A 14 24.31 24.04 -14.68
C ILE A 14 23.36 23.80 -13.50
N ALA A 15 22.76 24.86 -12.95
CA ALA A 15 21.78 24.76 -11.87
C ALA A 15 20.55 23.95 -12.30
N LEU A 16 20.06 24.18 -13.52
CA LEU A 16 18.90 23.47 -14.07
C LEU A 16 19.22 21.99 -14.30
N ALA A 17 20.39 21.69 -14.87
CA ALA A 17 20.87 20.31 -15.08
C ALA A 17 21.07 19.56 -13.75
N THR A 18 21.61 20.21 -12.72
CA THR A 18 21.78 19.61 -11.38
C THR A 18 20.43 19.34 -10.71
N ILE A 19 19.47 20.25 -10.80
CA ILE A 19 18.10 20.03 -10.32
C ILE A 19 17.46 18.82 -11.01
N VAL A 20 17.60 18.70 -12.34
CA VAL A 20 17.08 17.54 -13.10
C VAL A 20 17.79 16.24 -12.70
N LEU A 21 19.11 16.28 -12.47
CA LEU A 21 19.89 15.12 -12.01
C LEU A 21 19.48 14.68 -10.60
N ILE A 22 19.25 15.63 -9.70
CA ILE A 22 18.73 15.37 -8.36
C ILE A 22 17.34 14.76 -8.45
N PHE A 23 16.45 15.32 -9.29
CA PHE A 23 15.11 14.76 -9.48
C PHE A 23 15.11 13.37 -10.14
N THR A 24 16.05 13.06 -11.03
CA THR A 24 16.16 11.73 -11.65
C THR A 24 16.78 10.69 -10.72
N LEU A 25 17.79 11.07 -9.93
CA LEU A 25 18.37 10.20 -8.89
C LEU A 25 17.37 9.92 -7.76
N ILE A 26 16.66 10.95 -7.28
CA ILE A 26 15.55 10.77 -6.33
C ILE A 26 14.42 10.01 -7.02
N GLY A 27 14.15 10.30 -8.30
CA GLY A 27 13.12 9.71 -9.16
C GLY A 27 13.13 8.18 -9.26
N THR A 28 14.32 7.58 -9.29
CA THR A 28 14.50 6.12 -9.38
C THR A 28 14.45 5.41 -8.02
N LYS A 29 14.52 6.17 -6.92
CA LYS A 29 14.49 5.67 -5.53
C LYS A 29 13.48 6.47 -4.68
N ILE A 30 12.39 6.97 -5.29
CA ILE A 30 11.41 7.78 -4.57
C ILE A 30 10.81 6.90 -3.48
N THR A 31 11.12 7.21 -2.22
CA THR A 31 10.48 6.57 -1.08
C THR A 31 8.98 6.82 -1.16
N PRO A 32 8.14 5.88 -0.75
CA PRO A 32 6.70 6.03 -0.86
C PRO A 32 6.14 7.31 -0.22
N ALA A 33 6.79 7.80 0.85
CA ALA A 33 6.49 9.09 1.46
C ALA A 33 6.62 10.27 0.49
N VAL A 34 7.67 10.29 -0.34
CA VAL A 34 7.87 11.32 -1.35
C VAL A 34 6.90 11.15 -2.52
N LYS A 35 6.54 9.91 -2.90
CA LYS A 35 5.46 9.67 -3.88
C LYS A 35 4.15 10.28 -3.38
N ASN A 36 3.78 10.04 -2.13
CA ASN A 36 2.57 10.59 -1.52
C ASN A 36 2.60 12.13 -1.44
N ALA A 37 3.73 12.71 -1.00
CA ALA A 37 3.91 14.16 -0.97
C ALA A 37 3.78 14.79 -2.37
N TYR A 38 4.40 14.18 -3.38
CA TYR A 38 4.28 14.60 -4.78
C TYR A 38 2.83 14.50 -5.28
N CYS A 39 2.13 13.40 -5.01
CA CYS A 39 0.74 13.24 -5.41
C CYS A 39 -0.18 14.28 -4.76
N ASN A 40 0.02 14.57 -3.47
CA ASN A 40 -0.73 15.61 -2.77
C ASN A 40 -0.44 17.00 -3.34
N PHE A 41 0.81 17.30 -3.66
CA PHE A 41 1.21 18.56 -4.29
C PHE A 41 0.55 18.74 -5.66
N VAL A 42 0.68 17.76 -6.56
CA VAL A 42 0.12 17.83 -7.92
C VAL A 42 -1.41 17.88 -7.90
N ARG A 43 -2.07 17.16 -6.97
CA ARG A 43 -3.52 17.27 -6.76
C ARG A 43 -3.93 18.64 -6.25
N GLY A 44 -3.20 19.19 -5.29
CA GLY A 44 -3.43 20.55 -4.78
C GLY A 44 -3.39 21.58 -5.92
N ILE A 45 -2.38 21.50 -6.79
CA ILE A 45 -2.27 22.34 -7.99
C ILE A 45 -3.48 22.16 -8.92
N ARG A 46 -3.90 20.91 -9.18
CA ARG A 46 -5.07 20.59 -10.03
C ARG A 46 -6.41 21.10 -9.48
N LEU A 47 -6.53 21.26 -8.16
CA LEU A 47 -7.73 21.74 -7.46
C LEU A 47 -7.75 23.27 -7.35
N ILE A 48 -6.59 23.88 -7.07
CA ILE A 48 -6.47 25.33 -6.85
C ILE A 48 -6.47 26.10 -8.18
N LEU A 49 -5.87 25.54 -9.23
CA LEU A 49 -5.83 26.22 -10.53
C LEU A 49 -7.11 25.90 -11.34
N PRO A 50 -7.86 26.91 -11.80
CA PRO A 50 -9.04 26.74 -12.66
C PRO A 50 -8.63 26.43 -14.10
N LEU A 51 -7.83 25.39 -14.29
CA LEU A 51 -7.38 24.93 -15.60
C LEU A 51 -8.47 24.06 -16.26
N PRO A 52 -8.73 24.26 -17.56
CA PRO A 52 -9.55 23.34 -18.34
C PRO A 52 -9.02 21.90 -18.27
N SER A 53 -9.90 20.91 -18.32
CA SER A 53 -9.55 19.48 -18.14
C SER A 53 -8.40 19.00 -19.03
N PHE A 54 -8.34 19.49 -20.27
CA PHE A 54 -7.32 19.14 -21.26
C PHE A 54 -5.94 19.77 -21.01
N MET A 55 -5.83 20.79 -20.15
CA MET A 55 -4.55 21.40 -19.75
C MET A 55 -4.04 20.90 -18.40
N LYS A 56 -4.82 20.08 -17.69
CA LYS A 56 -4.38 19.52 -16.40
C LYS A 56 -3.32 18.44 -16.67
N PRO A 57 -2.11 18.55 -16.09
CA PRO A 57 -1.10 17.52 -16.27
C PRO A 57 -1.67 16.17 -15.82
N PRO A 58 -1.43 15.07 -16.57
CA PRO A 58 -1.89 13.75 -16.16
C PRO A 58 -1.23 13.38 -14.83
N LEU A 59 -2.01 12.81 -13.92
CA LEU A 59 -1.43 12.29 -12.70
C LEU A 59 -0.68 11.01 -13.07
N PRO A 60 0.52 10.78 -12.53
CA PRO A 60 1.15 9.48 -12.65
C PRO A 60 0.22 8.39 -12.10
N THR A 61 0.31 7.18 -12.63
CA THR A 61 -0.55 6.05 -12.23
C THR A 61 -0.50 5.73 -10.72
N TYR A 62 0.61 6.05 -10.05
CA TYR A 62 0.74 5.95 -8.59
C TYR A 62 0.01 7.07 -7.81
N CYS A 63 -0.31 8.19 -8.47
CA CYS A 63 -1.08 9.30 -7.92
C CYS A 63 -2.57 9.27 -8.29
N GLU A 64 -2.98 8.47 -9.26
CA GLU A 64 -4.41 8.26 -9.55
C GLU A 64 -5.06 7.37 -8.49
N LYS A 65 -4.28 6.47 -7.91
CA LYS A 65 -4.71 5.59 -6.83
C LYS A 65 -4.76 6.36 -5.52
N ASN A 66 -5.85 7.10 -5.31
CA ASN A 66 -6.37 7.41 -3.98
C ASN A 66 -6.73 6.09 -3.29
N VAL A 67 -5.74 5.31 -2.89
CA VAL A 67 -6.01 4.19 -1.99
C VAL A 67 -6.08 4.76 -0.57
N THR A 68 -7.09 5.59 -0.33
CA THR A 68 -7.63 5.76 1.02
C THR A 68 -8.23 4.42 1.40
N VAL A 69 -7.40 3.57 2.01
CA VAL A 69 -7.86 2.35 2.65
C VAL A 69 -8.43 2.77 3.99
N TYR A 70 -9.74 2.69 4.11
CA TYR A 70 -10.41 2.82 5.39
C TYR A 70 -10.32 1.48 6.11
N LEU A 71 -10.11 1.55 7.43
CA LEU A 71 -10.24 0.39 8.29
C LEU A 71 -11.69 -0.13 8.20
N GLU A 72 -11.84 -1.39 7.84
CA GLU A 72 -13.14 -2.06 7.83
C GLU A 72 -13.18 -3.17 8.88
N THR A 73 -14.06 -3.05 9.87
CA THR A 73 -14.32 -4.12 10.84
C THR A 73 -15.33 -5.11 10.25
N LYS A 74 -15.02 -6.41 10.32
CA LYS A 74 -15.87 -7.51 9.82
C LYS A 74 -16.06 -8.54 10.93
N PHE A 75 -17.29 -9.01 11.07
CA PHE A 75 -17.62 -10.03 12.06
C PHE A 75 -17.66 -11.40 11.39
N ILE A 76 -16.97 -12.37 12.00
CA ILE A 76 -16.98 -13.77 11.58
C ILE A 76 -17.80 -14.54 12.62
N GLU A 77 -19.02 -14.93 12.23
CA GLU A 77 -20.01 -15.56 13.12
C GLU A 77 -20.11 -17.08 12.95
N THR A 78 -19.14 -17.68 12.25
CA THR A 78 -19.05 -19.12 12.02
C THR A 78 -17.98 -19.73 12.92
N ASP A 79 -18.17 -20.99 13.29
CA ASP A 79 -17.23 -21.88 13.98
C ASP A 79 -16.45 -22.79 13.01
N ASP A 80 -17.03 -23.05 11.83
CA ASP A 80 -16.38 -23.80 10.74
C ASP A 80 -15.00 -23.22 10.35
N SER A 81 -13.94 -23.96 10.70
CA SER A 81 -12.54 -23.58 10.48
C SER A 81 -12.18 -23.43 9.00
N GLU A 82 -12.77 -24.21 8.08
CA GLU A 82 -12.53 -24.05 6.63
C GLU A 82 -13.08 -22.71 6.13
N ARG A 83 -14.26 -22.33 6.63
CA ARG A 83 -14.86 -21.04 6.30
C ARG A 83 -14.07 -19.88 6.91
N ILE A 84 -13.58 -20.02 8.15
CA ILE A 84 -12.75 -18.99 8.79
C ILE A 84 -11.44 -18.80 8.01
N LYS A 85 -10.74 -19.90 7.67
CA LYS A 85 -9.54 -19.91 6.83
C LYS A 85 -9.77 -19.18 5.52
N PHE A 86 -10.84 -19.53 4.79
CA PHE A 86 -11.20 -18.89 3.53
C PHE A 86 -11.44 -17.39 3.71
N LEU A 87 -12.16 -16.99 4.76
CA LEU A 87 -12.42 -15.57 5.04
C LEU A 87 -11.11 -14.82 5.33
N ILE A 88 -10.24 -15.33 6.19
CA ILE A 88 -8.94 -14.70 6.47
C ILE A 88 -8.13 -14.55 5.19
N ALA A 89 -8.00 -15.61 4.38
CA ALA A 89 -7.29 -15.57 3.10
C ALA A 89 -7.88 -14.52 2.14
N SER A 90 -9.22 -14.46 2.03
CA SER A 90 -9.91 -13.50 1.16
C SER A 90 -9.64 -12.05 1.57
N TYR A 91 -9.59 -11.75 2.87
CA TYR A 91 -9.28 -10.41 3.36
C TYR A 91 -7.79 -10.06 3.25
N VAL A 92 -6.89 -11.05 3.36
CA VAL A 92 -5.47 -10.87 3.05
C VAL A 92 -5.29 -10.47 1.58
N ILE A 93 -5.93 -11.20 0.65
CA ILE A 93 -5.92 -10.88 -0.79
C ILE A 93 -6.50 -9.49 -1.03
N ALA A 94 -7.65 -9.18 -0.43
CA ALA A 94 -8.30 -7.89 -0.60
C ALA A 94 -7.42 -6.74 -0.05
N CYS A 95 -6.67 -6.96 1.03
CA CYS A 95 -5.72 -5.98 1.55
C CYS A 95 -4.53 -5.82 0.59
N TRP A 96 -3.99 -6.91 0.06
CA TRP A 96 -2.90 -6.89 -0.92
C TRP A 96 -3.24 -6.12 -2.19
N GLU A 97 -4.41 -6.37 -2.76
CA GLU A 97 -4.90 -5.67 -3.95
C GLU A 97 -5.05 -4.16 -3.71
N LYS A 98 -5.47 -3.77 -2.50
CA LYS A 98 -5.56 -2.37 -2.08
C LYS A 98 -4.18 -1.75 -1.80
N THR A 99 -3.21 -2.50 -1.30
CA THR A 99 -1.98 -1.91 -0.69
C THR A 99 -0.69 -2.38 -1.34
N GLY A 100 -0.37 -3.67 -1.24
CA GLY A 100 0.89 -4.25 -1.70
C GLY A 100 1.07 -4.15 -3.21
N LYS A 101 0.04 -4.51 -3.98
CA LYS A 101 0.06 -4.40 -5.46
C LYS A 101 0.27 -2.97 -5.97
N PRO A 102 -0.39 -1.93 -5.42
CA PRO A 102 -0.10 -0.55 -5.79
C PRO A 102 1.13 0.07 -5.10
N ASP A 103 1.81 -0.63 -4.19
CA ASP A 103 2.97 -0.12 -3.44
C ASP A 103 2.70 1.23 -2.76
N VAL A 104 1.63 1.26 -1.94
CA VAL A 104 1.22 2.46 -1.16
C VAL A 104 2.33 2.95 -0.23
N GLY A 105 3.20 2.02 0.18
CA GLY A 105 4.46 2.23 0.89
C GLY A 105 4.41 3.05 2.17
N GLN A 106 3.25 3.06 2.79
CA GLN A 106 3.05 3.33 4.20
C GLN A 106 2.38 2.10 4.82
N ASN A 107 2.54 1.91 6.13
CA ASN A 107 1.80 0.86 6.83
C ASN A 107 0.31 1.19 6.84
N ILE A 108 -0.54 0.21 6.55
CA ILE A 108 -1.99 0.40 6.46
C ILE A 108 -2.70 -0.77 7.12
N LEU A 109 -3.54 -0.50 8.13
CA LEU A 109 -4.48 -1.49 8.63
C LEU A 109 -5.71 -1.51 7.71
N CYS A 110 -5.90 -2.61 6.98
CA CYS A 110 -6.99 -2.75 6.01
C CYS A 110 -8.28 -3.21 6.68
N TYR A 111 -8.18 -4.26 7.51
CA TYR A 111 -9.34 -4.92 8.11
C TYR A 111 -9.09 -5.28 9.56
N GLU A 112 -10.17 -5.31 10.32
CA GLU A 112 -10.24 -5.92 11.64
C GLU A 112 -11.28 -7.04 11.58
N LEU A 113 -10.85 -8.30 11.70
CA LEU A 113 -11.73 -9.46 11.69
C LEU A 113 -12.01 -9.90 13.12
N VAL A 114 -13.25 -9.71 13.56
CA VAL A 114 -13.69 -10.10 14.90
C VAL A 114 -14.32 -11.48 14.82
N LEU A 115 -13.60 -12.50 15.30
CA LEU A 115 -14.15 -13.84 15.52
C LEU A 115 -15.16 -13.77 16.67
N LYS A 116 -16.41 -14.14 16.42
CA LYS A 116 -17.47 -14.18 17.43
C LYS A 116 -17.69 -15.57 18.01
N ARG A 117 -17.20 -16.60 17.33
CA ARG A 117 -17.29 -18.01 17.74
C ARG A 117 -15.91 -18.64 17.76
N LYS A 118 -15.76 -19.67 18.58
CA LYS A 118 -14.54 -20.45 18.69
C LYS A 118 -14.40 -21.32 17.45
N PRO A 119 -13.25 -21.31 16.74
CA PRO A 119 -13.00 -22.21 15.62
C PRO A 119 -13.05 -23.69 16.05
N ASP A 120 -13.51 -24.56 15.14
CA ASP A 120 -13.45 -26.01 15.32
C ASP A 120 -11.99 -26.50 15.39
N ILE A 121 -11.74 -27.51 16.24
CA ILE A 121 -10.40 -28.14 16.40
C ILE A 121 -9.99 -28.79 15.07
N PRO A 122 -8.79 -28.52 14.51
CA PRO A 122 -7.58 -28.02 15.17
C PRO A 122 -7.41 -26.48 15.26
N GLY A 123 -8.38 -25.71 14.80
CA GLY A 123 -8.29 -24.26 14.64
C GLY A 123 -7.83 -23.86 13.23
N VAL A 124 -7.40 -22.61 13.07
CA VAL A 124 -6.90 -22.10 11.78
C VAL A 124 -5.41 -21.79 11.90
N SER A 125 -4.58 -22.52 11.16
CA SER A 125 -3.12 -22.31 11.15
C SER A 125 -2.66 -21.35 10.05
N LYS A 126 -1.41 -20.91 10.16
CA LYS A 126 -0.73 -20.16 9.08
C LYS A 126 -0.73 -20.94 7.78
N ASP A 127 -0.39 -22.23 7.85
CA ASP A 127 -0.22 -23.08 6.66
C ASP A 127 -1.56 -23.29 5.95
N ASP A 128 -2.66 -23.36 6.71
CA ASP A 128 -4.01 -23.38 6.17
C ASP A 128 -4.27 -22.14 5.32
N VAL A 129 -4.13 -20.94 5.89
CA VAL A 129 -4.37 -19.69 5.15
C VAL A 129 -3.43 -19.58 3.96
N ASN A 130 -2.15 -19.92 4.12
CA ASN A 130 -1.16 -19.86 3.06
C ASN A 130 -1.50 -20.80 1.89
N SER A 131 -2.02 -22.00 2.17
CA SER A 131 -2.47 -22.93 1.12
C SER A 131 -3.57 -22.34 0.24
N THR A 132 -4.52 -21.60 0.82
CA THR A 132 -5.58 -20.89 0.09
C THR A 132 -5.04 -19.71 -0.72
N LEU A 133 -4.02 -19.02 -0.23
CA LEU A 133 -3.38 -17.94 -0.99
C LEU A 133 -2.65 -18.48 -2.23
N VAL A 134 -1.91 -19.59 -2.06
CA VAL A 134 -1.17 -20.22 -3.16
C VAL A 134 -2.12 -20.76 -4.23
N SER A 135 -3.28 -21.30 -3.87
CA SER A 135 -4.28 -21.75 -4.85
C SER A 135 -4.83 -20.60 -5.72
N GLU A 136 -4.76 -19.36 -5.24
CA GLU A 136 -5.21 -18.15 -5.92
C GLU A 136 -4.05 -17.37 -6.56
N ASP A 137 -2.86 -17.98 -6.69
CA ASP A 137 -1.64 -17.38 -7.27
C ASP A 137 -1.02 -16.22 -6.45
N TYR A 138 -1.32 -16.16 -5.14
CA TYR A 138 -0.68 -15.22 -4.22
C TYR A 138 0.43 -15.91 -3.43
N GLN A 139 1.68 -15.69 -3.84
CA GLN A 139 2.87 -16.29 -3.22
C GLN A 139 3.66 -15.25 -2.41
N ASP A 140 4.15 -15.65 -1.23
CA ASP A 140 5.03 -14.86 -0.36
C ASP A 140 4.50 -13.49 0.08
N ILE A 141 3.17 -13.29 0.03
CA ILE A 141 2.54 -12.02 0.46
C ILE A 141 2.17 -12.00 1.95
N LEU A 142 2.21 -13.14 2.65
CA LEU A 142 1.71 -13.29 4.02
C LEU A 142 2.86 -13.29 5.04
N ASP A 143 2.67 -12.54 6.12
CA ASP A 143 3.45 -12.61 7.36
C ASP A 143 2.50 -12.88 8.53
N TRP A 144 2.76 -13.92 9.31
CA TRP A 144 1.85 -14.39 10.35
C TRP A 144 2.40 -14.03 11.73
N LYS A 145 1.66 -13.18 12.45
CA LYS A 145 2.08 -12.60 13.75
C LYS A 145 1.05 -12.80 14.85
N THR A 146 0.09 -13.69 14.62
CA THR A 146 -0.94 -14.11 15.56
C THR A 146 -0.67 -15.55 16.01
N ASP A 147 -1.43 -16.04 16.99
CA ASP A 147 -1.39 -17.44 17.42
C ASP A 147 -1.51 -18.42 16.24
N ASP A 148 -0.80 -19.54 16.32
CA ASP A 148 -0.77 -20.60 15.31
C ASP A 148 -0.88 -21.97 16.00
N PRO A 149 -2.05 -22.64 15.97
CA PRO A 149 -3.30 -22.24 15.33
C PRO A 149 -4.12 -21.23 16.14
N ILE A 150 -4.99 -20.48 15.45
CA ILE A 150 -6.04 -19.67 16.06
C ILE A 150 -7.13 -20.61 16.59
N THR A 151 -7.27 -20.67 17.91
CA THR A 151 -8.22 -21.55 18.58
C THR A 151 -9.26 -20.82 19.42
N ASP A 152 -9.07 -19.53 19.73
CA ASP A 152 -9.95 -18.76 20.60
C ASP A 152 -10.62 -17.57 19.90
N VAL A 153 -11.69 -17.07 20.52
CA VAL A 153 -12.43 -15.88 20.10
C VAL A 153 -11.54 -14.66 20.28
N LYS A 154 -11.20 -13.96 19.19
CA LYS A 154 -10.37 -12.76 19.22
C LYS A 154 -10.63 -11.83 18.03
N SER A 155 -10.06 -10.63 18.12
CA SER A 155 -9.95 -9.71 16.99
C SER A 155 -8.62 -9.95 16.27
N ILE A 156 -8.65 -10.03 14.95
CA ILE A 156 -7.48 -10.26 14.08
C ILE A 156 -7.31 -9.04 13.18
N GLY A 157 -6.17 -8.38 13.26
CA GLY A 157 -5.80 -7.30 12.36
C GLY A 157 -5.22 -7.83 11.06
N ILE A 158 -5.66 -7.29 9.92
CA ILE A 158 -5.03 -7.52 8.62
C ILE A 158 -4.43 -6.19 8.16
N SER A 159 -3.10 -6.12 8.17
CA SER A 159 -2.37 -4.89 7.88
C SER A 159 -1.30 -5.11 6.82
N TYR A 160 -1.03 -4.11 6.00
CA TYR A 160 0.11 -4.07 5.11
C TYR A 160 1.29 -3.41 5.81
N ASN A 161 2.45 -4.07 5.77
CA ASN A 161 3.71 -3.50 6.22
C ASN A 161 4.55 -3.08 5.01
N SER A 162 4.84 -1.78 4.94
CA SER A 162 5.60 -1.16 3.86
C SER A 162 7.09 -1.52 3.84
N THR A 163 7.64 -1.91 4.99
CA THR A 163 9.06 -2.31 5.14
C THR A 163 9.28 -3.73 4.63
N SER A 164 8.46 -4.69 5.08
CA SER A 164 8.54 -6.09 4.63
C SER A 164 7.85 -6.30 3.27
N LYS A 165 6.98 -5.37 2.86
CA LYS A 165 6.10 -5.48 1.69
C LYS A 165 5.21 -6.73 1.76
N LYS A 166 4.73 -7.07 2.95
CA LYS A 166 3.84 -8.21 3.21
C LYS A 166 2.59 -7.78 3.96
N ILE A 167 1.57 -8.62 3.90
CA ILE A 167 0.35 -8.53 4.70
C ILE A 167 0.59 -9.26 6.01
N GLU A 168 0.54 -8.53 7.11
CA GLU A 168 0.63 -9.05 8.46
C GLU A 168 -0.76 -9.38 8.99
N VAL A 169 -0.90 -10.62 9.48
CA VAL A 169 -2.06 -11.07 10.26
C VAL A 169 -1.66 -11.03 11.73
N VAL A 170 -2.24 -10.10 12.49
CA VAL A 170 -1.87 -9.75 13.88
C VAL A 170 -2.99 -10.02 14.85
#